data_AF-A0A1M2ZLV4-F1
#
_entry.id   AF-A0A1M2ZLV4-F1
#
_cell.length_a   1.000
_cell.length_b   1.000
_cell.length_c   1.000
_cell.angle_alpha   90.00
_cell.angle_beta   90.00
_cell.angle_gamma   90.00
#
_symmetry.space_group_name_H-M   'P 1'
#
loop_
_entity.id
_entity.type
_entity.pdbx_description
1 polymer ?
#
loop_
_entity_poly.entity_id
_entity_poly.type
_entity_poly.pdbx_seq_one_letter_code
_entity_poly.pdbx_strand_id
1 'polypeptide(L)'
;MLLLAAAQGNTLPPEAQGAPLIIDQGRADRVQPAQPLPDEAVNPPAVASRVEAQGNGAPIKGISFEGVKVPAAVADAAAAFLGKPATGATLEALAAKLSAAYAHTGIALYTVAIPQQDLSTGQIKVQVAEGFVEDVVYPKGASPLVRAYGERLRHERPLSRRTLERLLSLMRDIPGAKLDADLQRGKQAGGVVIVLTPHRRHSDFAFGVDNRATQGLGSGQFRAEAHGYSLLRDGDRTDLMLLASTDLKRFRYAALSHATPIGNDGLTLGVSGGYLETRPSDQPVRGKAATAGVSLAYPVIRGYRRNLSVSLGLDGINSDAAAFGALISTDHTRAIRSAIGYSSVNEKMSLTGGLTVSRGLDILGARGTPGITDTVFTKINARATLDRALGKKFVGRLRATGQYSPDRLTASERYAVGGTEIGRAFDAAVLTGDSGFGGSAELAFRPGLPARLKGSEIYGFVDHAHIYVEPRLWYAASDYSLGSAGGGVRLSWNSKAWLEIEGAKVIDHPYPADRSDWRVNVSWRLSLHRQ
;
A
#
# COMPACT_ATOMS: atom_id res chain seq x y z
N MET A 1 17.06 6.47 -1.59
CA MET A 1 16.79 6.38 -3.04
C MET A 1 16.49 4.97 -3.54
N LEU A 2 17.22 3.91 -3.13
CA LEU A 2 17.01 2.55 -3.66
C LEU A 2 15.62 1.95 -3.31
N LEU A 3 15.11 2.16 -2.09
CA LEU A 3 13.74 1.77 -1.73
C LEU A 3 12.68 2.74 -2.22
N LEU A 4 12.99 4.04 -2.33
CA LEU A 4 12.05 4.99 -2.95
C LEU A 4 11.76 4.59 -4.40
N ALA A 5 12.78 4.16 -5.15
CA ALA A 5 12.60 3.58 -6.48
C ALA A 5 11.92 2.19 -6.45
N ALA A 6 12.06 1.41 -5.36
CA ALA A 6 11.34 0.14 -5.20
C ALA A 6 9.83 0.36 -4.97
N ALA A 7 9.46 1.38 -4.19
CA ALA A 7 8.09 1.70 -3.82
C ALA A 7 7.37 2.62 -4.84
N GLN A 8 8.10 3.37 -5.69
CA GLN A 8 7.50 4.19 -6.76
C GLN A 8 7.28 3.45 -8.09
N GLY A 9 7.60 2.16 -8.21
CA GLY A 9 7.25 1.42 -9.43
C GLY A 9 7.82 0.02 -9.63
N ASN A 10 8.26 -0.69 -8.58
CA ASN A 10 9.22 -1.76 -8.82
C ASN A 10 9.29 -2.93 -7.82
N THR A 11 8.35 -3.05 -6.89
CA THR A 11 7.74 -4.38 -6.68
C THR A 11 6.86 -4.65 -7.90
N LEU A 12 6.51 -5.90 -8.21
CA LEU A 12 5.32 -6.13 -9.03
C LEU A 12 4.26 -5.15 -8.50
N PRO A 13 3.65 -4.27 -9.33
CA PRO A 13 2.51 -3.53 -8.84
C PRO A 13 1.58 -4.56 -8.18
N PRO A 14 0.85 -4.23 -7.10
CA PRO A 14 -0.07 -5.19 -6.48
C PRO A 14 -0.97 -5.87 -7.53
N GLU A 15 -1.22 -5.16 -8.64
CA GLU A 15 -1.93 -5.55 -9.86
C GLU A 15 -1.21 -6.59 -10.75
N ALA A 16 0.13 -6.68 -10.75
CA ALA A 16 0.92 -7.70 -11.47
C ALA A 16 1.22 -8.94 -10.62
N GLN A 17 1.03 -8.88 -9.30
CA GLN A 17 0.91 -10.07 -8.45
C GLN A 17 -0.49 -10.63 -8.66
N GLY A 18 -0.65 -11.46 -9.69
CA GLY A 18 -1.91 -12.19 -9.88
C GLY A 18 -2.20 -12.99 -8.62
N ALA A 19 -3.31 -12.66 -7.95
CA ALA A 19 -3.84 -13.53 -6.90
C ALA A 19 -3.98 -14.96 -7.47
N PRO A 20 -3.66 -15.99 -6.69
CA PRO A 20 -3.76 -17.38 -7.17
C PRO A 20 -5.18 -17.71 -7.64
N LEU A 21 -6.18 -17.02 -7.09
CA LEU A 21 -7.57 -17.10 -7.53
C LEU A 21 -7.90 -15.97 -8.54
N ILE A 22 -8.60 -16.35 -9.61
CA ILE A 22 -9.02 -15.43 -10.68
C ILE A 22 -10.10 -14.45 -10.19
N ILE A 23 -11.05 -14.94 -9.40
CA ILE A 23 -12.15 -14.15 -8.85
C ILE A 23 -11.70 -13.19 -7.75
N ASP A 24 -12.50 -12.15 -7.46
CA ASP A 24 -12.49 -11.42 -6.19
C ASP A 24 -11.12 -10.86 -5.76
N GLN A 25 -10.30 -10.43 -6.72
CA GLN A 25 -8.96 -9.89 -6.44
C GLN A 25 -8.97 -8.61 -5.59
N GLY A 26 -10.11 -7.92 -5.49
CA GLY A 26 -10.31 -6.71 -4.70
C GLY A 26 -10.78 -6.91 -3.25
N ARG A 27 -10.94 -8.14 -2.76
CA ARG A 27 -11.41 -8.37 -1.37
C ARG A 27 -10.34 -8.01 -0.34
N ALA A 28 -10.78 -7.58 0.84
CA ALA A 28 -9.88 -7.17 1.92
C ALA A 28 -8.89 -8.27 2.37
N ASP A 29 -9.29 -9.54 2.31
CA ASP A 29 -8.43 -10.69 2.64
C ASP A 29 -7.39 -11.01 1.54
N ARG A 30 -7.50 -10.40 0.35
CA ARG A 30 -6.68 -10.65 -0.84
C ARG A 30 -5.86 -9.44 -1.27
N VAL A 31 -6.31 -8.24 -0.94
CA VAL A 31 -5.61 -6.98 -1.28
C VAL A 31 -4.48 -6.71 -0.29
N GLN A 32 -3.38 -6.21 -0.84
CA GLN A 32 -2.21 -5.80 -0.07
C GLN A 32 -2.47 -4.39 0.48
N PRO A 33 -2.26 -4.09 1.78
CA PRO A 33 -2.42 -2.73 2.29
C PRO A 33 -1.56 -1.77 1.47
N ALA A 34 -2.12 -0.59 1.16
CA ALA A 34 -1.42 0.39 0.34
C ALA A 34 -0.05 0.75 0.96
N GLN A 35 1.00 0.65 0.16
CA GLN A 35 2.30 1.15 0.54
C GLN A 35 2.26 2.69 0.56
N PRO A 36 2.94 3.34 1.50
CA PRO A 36 3.02 4.79 1.50
C PRO A 36 3.67 5.24 0.19
N LEU A 37 3.09 6.26 -0.46
CA LEU A 37 3.77 6.96 -1.54
C LEU A 37 5.13 7.44 -1.03
N PRO A 38 6.24 7.10 -1.69
CA PRO A 38 7.56 7.52 -1.23
C PRO A 38 7.66 9.03 -1.11
N ASP A 39 8.49 9.47 -0.17
CA ASP A 39 8.87 10.88 0.05
C ASP A 39 9.43 11.46 -1.26
N GLU A 40 8.56 11.98 -2.12
CA GLU A 40 8.90 13.18 -2.87
C GLU A 40 8.86 14.27 -1.82
N ALA A 41 10.06 14.64 -1.38
CA ALA A 41 10.29 15.41 -0.17
C ALA A 41 9.41 16.67 -0.17
N VAL A 42 8.30 16.62 0.56
CA VAL A 42 7.86 17.80 1.28
C VAL A 42 8.92 17.95 2.36
N ASN A 43 10.09 18.50 1.98
CA ASN A 43 10.94 19.13 2.97
C ASN A 43 10.00 20.15 3.61
N PRO A 44 9.62 19.98 4.88
CA PRO A 44 9.06 21.12 5.59
C PRO A 44 10.08 22.22 5.36
N PRO A 45 9.71 23.44 4.92
CA PRO A 45 10.65 24.53 4.96
C PRO A 45 11.25 24.49 6.34
N ALA A 46 12.57 24.54 6.42
CA ALA A 46 13.24 24.87 7.65
C ALA A 46 12.59 26.18 8.10
N VAL A 47 11.65 26.09 9.03
CA VAL A 47 10.94 27.27 9.50
C VAL A 47 12.02 28.10 10.18
N ALA A 48 12.18 29.31 9.67
CA ALA A 48 13.43 30.07 9.72
C ALA A 48 13.95 30.22 11.15
N SER A 49 15.15 29.68 11.42
CA SER A 49 15.99 30.18 12.50
C SER A 49 16.61 31.50 12.04
N ARG A 50 16.26 32.62 12.65
CA ARG A 50 16.79 33.95 12.28
C ARG A 50 17.59 34.55 13.42
N VAL A 51 18.79 35.04 13.13
CA VAL A 51 19.60 35.78 14.09
C VAL A 51 19.88 37.16 13.50
N GLU A 52 19.41 38.19 14.19
CA GLU A 52 19.64 39.60 13.84
C GLU A 52 20.55 40.30 14.87
N ALA A 53 20.73 39.69 16.04
CA ALA A 53 21.63 40.21 17.07
C ALA A 53 23.09 40.17 16.63
N GLN A 54 23.79 41.29 16.78
CA GLN A 54 25.24 41.35 16.62
C GLN A 54 25.91 40.89 17.91
N GLY A 55 26.69 39.81 17.82
CA GLY A 55 27.37 39.23 18.98
C GLY A 55 28.40 40.18 19.59
N ASN A 56 28.41 40.30 20.91
CA ASN A 56 29.37 41.11 21.67
C ASN A 56 30.43 40.26 22.42
N GLY A 57 30.35 38.93 22.32
CA GLY A 57 31.27 38.00 22.97
C GLY A 57 31.09 37.85 24.49
N ALA A 58 30.15 38.58 25.11
CA ALA A 58 29.86 38.44 26.54
C ALA A 58 29.31 37.03 26.85
N PRO A 59 29.62 36.44 28.01
CA PRO A 59 29.09 35.13 28.37
C PRO A 59 27.57 35.18 28.51
N ILE A 60 26.89 34.21 27.91
CA ILE A 60 25.44 34.03 28.04
C ILE A 60 25.14 33.61 29.49
N LYS A 61 24.52 34.49 30.28
CA LYS A 61 24.11 34.24 31.67
C LYS A 61 22.70 33.69 31.77
N GLY A 62 21.84 34.00 30.81
CA GLY A 62 20.47 33.52 30.79
C GLY A 62 19.86 33.60 29.40
N ILE A 63 18.85 32.76 29.18
CA ILE A 63 18.08 32.67 27.94
C ILE A 63 16.61 32.77 28.33
N SER A 64 15.90 33.72 27.75
CA SER A 64 14.48 33.96 27.98
C SER A 64 13.71 33.78 26.68
N PHE A 65 12.54 33.15 26.76
CA PHE A 65 11.67 32.92 25.61
C PHE A 65 10.51 33.92 25.65
N GLU A 66 10.31 34.62 24.53
CA GLU A 66 9.22 35.57 24.34
C GLU A 66 8.24 35.03 23.27
N GLY A 67 6.93 35.23 23.44
CA GLY A 67 5.89 34.83 22.49
C GLY A 67 5.01 33.69 22.99
N VAL A 68 5.56 32.48 23.12
CA VAL A 68 4.83 31.30 23.62
C VAL A 68 5.62 30.54 24.69
N LYS A 69 4.91 29.76 25.50
CA LYS A 69 5.55 28.84 26.46
C LYS A 69 6.13 27.67 25.68
N VAL A 70 7.45 27.67 25.50
CA VAL A 70 8.16 26.61 24.76
C VAL A 70 8.06 25.26 25.48
N PRO A 71 8.02 24.13 24.74
CA PRO A 71 8.11 22.80 25.33
C PRO A 71 9.40 22.62 26.15
N ALA A 72 9.33 21.82 27.23
CA ALA A 72 10.48 21.59 28.12
C ALA A 72 11.73 21.13 27.36
N ALA A 73 11.58 20.18 26.42
CA ALA A 73 12.68 19.70 25.58
C ALA A 73 13.39 20.80 24.75
N VAL A 74 12.65 21.86 24.37
CA VAL A 74 13.23 23.02 23.67
C VAL A 74 13.97 23.93 24.64
N ALA A 75 13.40 24.19 25.82
CA ALA A 75 14.07 24.96 26.86
C ALA A 75 15.38 24.29 27.31
N ASP A 76 15.36 22.97 27.51
CA ASP A 76 16.53 22.16 27.90
C ASP A 76 17.63 22.23 26.83
N ALA A 77 17.27 22.28 25.55
CA ALA A 77 18.22 22.41 24.45
C ALA A 77 18.99 23.75 24.48
N ALA A 78 18.43 24.79 25.09
CA ALA A 78 19.06 26.09 25.27
C ALA A 78 20.16 26.06 26.35
N ALA A 79 20.02 25.19 27.36
CA ALA A 79 20.91 25.15 28.53
C ALA A 79 22.38 24.91 28.14
N ALA A 80 22.62 24.16 27.06
CA ALA A 80 23.96 23.90 26.52
C ALA A 80 24.71 25.14 25.99
N PHE A 81 24.06 26.31 25.97
CA PHE A 81 24.62 27.59 25.55
C PHE A 81 24.88 28.55 26.70
N LEU A 82 24.44 28.26 27.92
CA LEU A 82 24.80 29.03 29.10
C LEU A 82 26.32 28.98 29.32
N GLY A 83 26.91 30.13 29.63
CA GLY A 83 28.36 30.31 29.81
C GLY A 83 29.16 30.46 28.51
N LYS A 84 28.60 30.17 27.33
CA LYS A 84 29.29 30.38 26.04
C LYS A 84 29.33 31.87 25.66
N PRO A 85 30.33 32.32 24.89
CA PRO A 85 30.40 33.70 24.42
C PRO A 85 29.30 33.98 23.40
N ALA A 86 28.54 35.06 23.57
CA ALA A 86 27.48 35.51 22.67
C ALA A 86 28.06 36.10 21.37
N THR A 87 28.67 35.25 20.57
CA THR A 87 29.16 35.54 19.21
C THR A 87 28.06 35.22 18.18
N GLY A 88 28.11 35.82 16.99
CA GLY A 88 27.14 35.53 15.91
C GLY A 88 27.00 34.02 15.64
N ALA A 89 28.12 33.31 15.52
CA ALA A 89 28.13 31.86 15.34
C ALA A 89 27.49 31.08 16.51
N THR A 90 27.64 31.55 17.75
CA THR A 90 27.03 30.91 18.92
C THR A 90 25.52 31.14 18.96
N LEU A 91 25.08 32.34 18.60
CA LEU A 91 23.65 32.67 18.52
C LEU A 91 22.97 31.92 17.37
N GLU A 92 23.64 31.78 16.21
CA GLU A 92 23.16 30.94 15.10
C GLU A 92 23.06 29.47 15.52
N ALA A 93 24.09 28.95 16.20
CA ALA A 93 24.06 27.58 16.71
C ALA A 93 22.95 27.38 17.76
N LEU A 94 22.68 28.37 18.62
CA LEU A 94 21.57 28.34 19.57
C LEU A 94 20.24 28.28 18.83
N ALA A 95 19.98 29.20 17.90
CA ALA A 95 18.75 29.23 17.13
C ALA A 95 18.54 27.93 16.32
N ALA A 96 19.60 27.39 15.72
CA ALA A 96 19.57 26.11 15.01
C ALA A 96 19.27 24.93 15.95
N LYS A 97 19.86 24.91 17.15
CA LYS A 97 19.61 23.85 18.13
C LYS A 97 18.19 23.87 18.67
N LEU A 98 17.65 25.06 18.94
CA LEU A 98 16.26 25.24 19.35
C LEU A 98 15.28 24.84 18.23
N SER A 99 15.56 25.26 16.99
CA SER A 99 14.78 24.86 15.82
C SER A 99 14.79 23.34 15.60
N ALA A 100 15.96 22.69 15.78
CA ALA A 100 16.07 21.23 15.73
C ALA A 100 15.31 20.55 16.88
N ALA A 101 15.32 21.12 18.09
CA ALA A 101 14.53 20.59 19.22
C ALA A 101 13.02 20.67 18.92
N TYR A 102 12.55 21.77 18.35
CA TYR A 102 11.17 21.92 17.89
C TYR A 102 10.78 20.90 16.81
N ALA A 103 11.70 20.51 15.92
CA ALA A 103 11.46 19.50 14.88
C ALA A 103 11.08 18.12 15.44
N HIS A 104 11.43 17.86 16.71
CA HIS A 104 11.09 16.63 17.43
C HIS A 104 9.80 16.74 18.28
N THR A 105 9.15 17.91 18.28
CA THR A 105 7.87 18.13 18.96
C THR A 105 6.67 17.78 18.07
N GLY A 106 5.47 17.86 18.63
CA GLY A 106 4.21 17.65 17.91
C GLY A 106 3.77 18.83 17.03
N ILE A 107 4.58 19.89 16.89
CA ILE A 107 4.21 21.14 16.24
C ILE A 107 4.74 21.17 14.81
N ALA A 108 3.88 21.53 13.86
CA ALA A 108 4.22 21.51 12.44
C ALA A 108 5.06 22.71 12.01
N LEU A 109 4.70 23.90 12.49
CA LEU A 109 5.22 25.18 12.04
C LEU A 109 5.68 25.96 13.27
N TYR A 110 6.91 26.47 13.28
CA TYR A 110 7.44 27.21 14.43
C TYR A 110 8.56 28.17 13.99
N THR A 111 8.56 29.41 14.45
CA THR A 111 9.65 30.36 14.19
C THR A 111 10.51 30.49 15.43
N VAL A 112 11.83 30.43 15.28
CA VAL A 112 12.80 30.75 16.34
C VAL A 112 13.66 31.90 15.86
N ALA A 113 13.53 33.07 16.51
CA ALA A 113 14.26 34.26 16.14
C ALA A 113 15.00 34.85 17.33
N ILE A 114 16.23 35.31 17.11
CA ILE A 114 17.00 36.11 18.05
C ILE A 114 17.07 37.53 17.47
N PRO A 115 16.13 38.42 17.86
CA PRO A 115 16.07 39.78 17.32
C PRO A 115 17.28 40.60 17.76
N GLN A 116 17.51 41.72 17.09
CA GLN A 116 18.50 42.71 17.53
C GLN A 116 18.18 43.18 18.96
N GLN A 117 19.16 43.05 19.85
CA GLN A 117 19.02 43.38 21.27
C GLN A 117 20.40 43.72 21.87
N ASP A 118 20.40 44.43 23.00
CA ASP A 118 21.64 44.64 23.76
C ASP A 118 22.01 43.37 24.54
N LEU A 119 23.20 42.85 24.26
CA LEU A 119 23.75 41.64 24.85
C LEU A 119 24.69 41.93 26.05
N SER A 120 24.85 43.19 26.45
CA SER A 120 25.77 43.62 27.53
C SER A 120 25.49 42.94 28.87
N THR A 121 24.21 42.64 29.16
CA THR A 121 23.77 42.00 30.41
C THR A 121 24.00 40.49 30.43
N GLY A 122 24.30 39.87 29.28
CA GLY A 122 24.39 38.42 29.12
C GLY A 122 23.03 37.71 29.08
N GLN A 123 21.91 38.44 29.00
CA GLN A 123 20.58 37.87 28.82
C GLN A 123 20.22 37.81 27.33
N ILE A 124 19.91 36.62 26.82
CA ILE A 124 19.47 36.43 25.44
C ILE A 124 17.96 36.27 25.40
N LYS A 125 17.28 37.13 24.64
CA LYS A 125 15.87 37.01 24.31
C LYS A 125 15.70 36.24 23.01
N VAL A 126 14.97 35.14 23.08
CA VAL A 126 14.61 34.31 21.93
C VAL A 126 13.12 34.46 21.71
N GLN A 127 12.74 35.03 20.57
CA GLN A 127 11.35 35.08 20.14
C GLN A 127 10.96 33.75 19.53
N VAL A 128 9.90 33.16 20.05
CA VAL A 128 9.37 31.90 19.57
C VAL A 128 7.89 32.06 19.27
N ALA A 129 7.49 31.60 18.09
CA ALA A 129 6.10 31.57 17.67
C ALA A 129 5.75 30.19 17.14
N GLU A 130 4.77 29.54 17.74
CA GLU A 130 4.16 28.33 17.20
C GLU A 130 3.15 28.75 16.11
N GLY A 131 3.34 28.20 14.92
CA GLY A 131 2.72 28.69 13.71
C GLY A 131 1.40 28.02 13.36
N PHE A 132 0.71 28.62 12.40
CA PHE A 132 -0.56 28.14 11.85
C PHE A 132 -0.64 28.46 10.35
N VAL A 133 -1.59 27.84 9.67
CA VAL A 133 -1.89 28.18 8.27
C VAL A 133 -2.77 29.42 8.24
N GLU A 134 -2.20 30.53 7.79
CA GLU A 134 -2.91 31.80 7.59
C GLU A 134 -3.87 31.69 6.41
N ASP A 135 -3.37 31.15 5.30
CA ASP A 135 -4.12 30.99 4.06
C ASP A 135 -3.66 29.79 3.24
N VAL A 136 -4.54 29.31 2.35
CA VAL A 136 -4.23 28.27 1.38
C VAL A 136 -4.55 28.77 -0.02
N VAL A 137 -3.51 28.90 -0.83
CA VAL A 137 -3.62 29.44 -2.20
C VAL A 137 -3.63 28.30 -3.20
N TYR A 138 -4.51 28.40 -4.19
CA TYR A 138 -4.68 27.40 -5.25
C TYR A 138 -4.46 28.05 -6.63
N PRO A 139 -3.21 28.24 -7.08
CA PRO A 139 -2.91 29.05 -8.28
C PRO A 139 -3.61 28.55 -9.55
N LYS A 140 -3.78 27.23 -9.69
CA LYS A 140 -4.45 26.58 -10.82
C LYS A 140 -5.89 26.13 -10.48
N GLY A 141 -6.43 26.61 -9.37
CA GLY A 141 -7.66 26.09 -8.78
C GLY A 141 -7.45 24.75 -8.06
N ALA A 142 -8.47 24.34 -7.32
CA ALA A 142 -8.47 23.09 -6.57
C ALA A 142 -9.86 22.49 -6.54
N SER A 143 -9.87 21.16 -6.36
CA SER A 143 -11.08 20.38 -6.24
C SER A 143 -11.84 20.71 -4.94
N PRO A 144 -13.16 20.49 -4.86
CA PRO A 144 -13.91 20.68 -3.61
C PRO A 144 -13.29 19.92 -2.43
N LEU A 145 -12.81 18.69 -2.65
CA LEU A 145 -12.19 17.88 -1.60
C LEU A 145 -10.83 18.46 -1.15
N VAL A 146 -9.98 18.90 -2.09
CA VAL A 146 -8.71 19.58 -1.76
C VAL A 146 -8.95 20.89 -1.00
N ARG A 147 -9.98 21.65 -1.38
CA ARG A 147 -10.39 22.87 -0.65
C ARG A 147 -10.85 22.55 0.77
N ALA A 148 -11.67 21.50 0.94
CA ALA A 148 -12.13 21.06 2.25
C ALA A 148 -10.96 20.67 3.17
N TYR A 149 -9.95 19.97 2.65
CA TYR A 149 -8.75 19.66 3.42
C TYR A 149 -7.91 20.90 3.74
N GLY A 150 -7.79 21.86 2.81
CA GLY A 150 -7.06 23.12 3.04
C GLY A 150 -7.73 23.99 4.11
N GLU A 151 -9.06 24.06 4.11
CA GLU A 151 -9.79 24.78 5.16
C GLU A 151 -9.55 24.15 6.54
N ARG A 152 -9.53 22.82 6.65
CA ARG A 152 -9.20 22.16 7.92
C ARG A 152 -7.79 22.51 8.44
N LEU A 153 -6.81 22.72 7.56
CA LEU A 153 -5.47 23.17 7.94
C LEU A 153 -5.49 24.59 8.57
N ARG A 154 -6.40 25.47 8.13
CA ARG A 154 -6.51 26.86 8.62
C ARG A 154 -7.16 26.97 10.00
N HIS A 155 -7.98 25.98 10.38
CA HIS A 155 -8.76 25.99 11.62
C HIS A 155 -7.94 25.56 12.85
N GLU A 156 -6.83 24.84 12.67
CA GLU A 156 -6.02 24.37 13.79
C GLU A 156 -4.87 25.35 14.10
N ARG A 157 -4.87 25.88 15.34
CA ARG A 157 -3.88 26.87 15.81
C ARG A 157 -3.46 26.55 17.26
N PRO A 158 -2.16 26.29 17.55
CA PRO A 158 -1.08 26.08 16.59
C PRO A 158 -1.30 24.80 15.79
N LEU A 159 -0.75 24.74 14.57
CA LEU A 159 -0.92 23.58 13.71
C LEU A 159 -0.09 22.40 14.23
N SER A 160 -0.73 21.28 14.55
CA SER A 160 -0.01 20.06 14.88
C SER A 160 0.59 19.41 13.65
N ARG A 161 1.76 18.80 13.84
CA ARG A 161 2.45 17.98 12.84
C ARG A 161 1.56 16.84 12.36
N ARG A 162 0.81 16.21 13.28
CA ARG A 162 -0.12 15.12 12.97
C ARG A 162 -1.20 15.58 11.98
N THR A 163 -1.80 16.75 12.20
CA THR A 163 -2.83 17.28 11.30
C THR A 163 -2.26 17.66 9.95
N LEU A 164 -1.12 18.35 9.91
CA LEU A 164 -0.46 18.72 8.66
C LEU A 164 -0.13 17.48 7.81
N GLU A 165 0.57 16.50 8.41
CA GLU A 165 0.96 15.27 7.71
C GLU A 165 -0.27 14.49 7.23
N ARG A 166 -1.32 14.39 8.07
CA ARG A 166 -2.56 13.70 7.70
C ARG A 166 -3.24 14.35 6.51
N LEU A 167 -3.50 15.66 6.56
CA LEU A 167 -4.29 16.35 5.54
C LEU A 167 -3.54 16.43 4.21
N LEU A 168 -2.23 16.69 4.23
CA LEU A 168 -1.42 16.64 3.01
C LEU A 168 -1.35 15.22 2.43
N SER A 169 -1.26 14.19 3.29
CA SER A 169 -1.30 12.80 2.83
C SER A 169 -2.65 12.43 2.21
N LEU A 170 -3.76 12.85 2.82
CA LEU A 170 -5.11 12.61 2.28
C LEU A 170 -5.34 13.32 0.94
N MET A 171 -4.78 14.52 0.75
CA MET A 171 -4.81 15.19 -0.55
C MET A 171 -3.98 14.44 -1.61
N ARG A 172 -2.84 13.83 -1.22
CA ARG A 172 -2.02 12.98 -2.11
C ARG A 172 -2.65 11.61 -2.40
N ASP A 173 -3.57 11.15 -1.55
CA ASP A 173 -4.32 9.91 -1.76
C ASP A 173 -5.48 10.07 -2.74
N ILE A 174 -5.82 11.31 -3.12
CA ILE A 174 -6.88 11.56 -4.11
C ILE A 174 -6.47 10.86 -5.42
N PRO A 175 -7.26 9.88 -5.89
CA PRO A 175 -6.94 9.11 -7.10
C PRO A 175 -6.74 10.02 -8.31
N GLY A 176 -5.71 9.73 -9.10
CA GLY A 176 -5.36 10.54 -10.27
C GLY A 176 -4.78 11.93 -9.95
N ALA A 177 -4.70 12.35 -8.70
CA ALA A 177 -4.10 13.62 -8.32
C ALA A 177 -2.62 13.45 -7.91
N LYS A 178 -1.79 14.39 -8.34
CA LYS A 178 -0.52 14.72 -7.71
C LYS A 178 -0.66 16.11 -7.10
N LEU A 179 -0.07 16.32 -5.94
CA LEU A 179 -0.15 17.60 -5.24
C LEU A 179 1.26 18.09 -4.96
N ASP A 180 1.60 19.24 -5.54
CA ASP A 180 2.76 19.99 -5.13
C ASP A 180 2.34 20.99 -4.04
N ALA A 181 3.06 20.97 -2.93
CA ALA A 181 2.84 21.85 -1.80
C ALA A 181 4.09 22.70 -1.58
N ASP A 182 3.93 24.02 -1.64
CA ASP A 182 4.95 24.99 -1.28
C ASP A 182 4.48 25.78 -0.06
N LEU A 183 5.38 26.06 0.87
CA LEU A 183 5.07 26.69 2.14
C LEU A 183 5.80 28.03 2.18
N GLN A 184 5.02 29.10 2.18
CA GLN A 184 5.48 30.48 2.09
C GLN A 184 5.22 31.23 3.39
N ARG A 185 6.00 32.28 3.64
CA ARG A 185 5.82 33.12 4.83
C ARG A 185 4.49 33.88 4.73
N GLY A 186 3.68 33.81 5.79
CA GLY A 186 2.48 34.62 5.95
C GLY A 186 2.79 36.06 6.40
N LYS A 187 1.74 36.86 6.55
CA LYS A 187 1.84 38.25 7.04
C LYS A 187 1.85 38.29 8.56
N GLN A 188 1.20 37.34 9.21
CA GLN A 188 1.12 37.26 10.68
C GLN A 188 2.37 36.57 11.25
N ALA A 189 2.76 36.94 12.47
CA ALA A 189 3.81 36.21 13.19
C ALA A 189 3.38 34.76 13.42
N GLY A 190 4.21 33.80 12.98
CA GLY A 190 3.84 32.37 12.97
C GLY A 190 2.88 31.96 11.84
N GLY A 191 2.37 32.91 11.05
CA GLY A 191 1.51 32.63 9.91
C GLY A 191 2.30 32.07 8.73
N VAL A 192 1.76 31.01 8.12
CA VAL A 192 2.29 30.38 6.90
C VAL A 192 1.19 30.31 5.86
N VAL A 193 1.54 30.61 4.61
CA VAL A 193 0.64 30.43 3.46
C VAL A 193 1.05 29.16 2.74
N ILE A 194 0.12 28.23 2.54
CA ILE A 194 0.37 27.00 1.78
C ILE A 194 -0.11 27.21 0.35
N VAL A 195 0.81 27.10 -0.61
CA VAL A 195 0.49 27.11 -2.03
C VAL A 195 0.35 25.68 -2.52
N LEU A 196 -0.87 25.29 -2.89
CA LEU A 196 -1.21 23.95 -3.34
C LEU A 196 -1.48 23.94 -4.84
N THR A 197 -0.67 23.19 -5.58
CA THR A 197 -0.78 23.04 -7.03
C THR A 197 -1.12 21.59 -7.38
N PRO A 198 -2.42 21.25 -7.55
CA PRO A 198 -2.83 19.92 -7.95
C PRO A 198 -2.62 19.71 -9.46
N HIS A 199 -2.08 18.55 -9.81
CA HIS A 199 -1.99 18.02 -11.17
C HIS A 199 -2.90 16.80 -11.26
N ARG A 200 -3.75 16.71 -12.30
CA ARG A 200 -4.72 15.63 -12.43
C ARG A 200 -4.48 14.79 -13.65
N ARG A 201 -4.68 13.49 -13.50
CA ARG A 201 -4.86 12.51 -14.56
C ARG A 201 -6.28 12.02 -14.50
N HIS A 202 -6.90 11.80 -15.65
CA HIS A 202 -8.29 11.35 -15.73
C HIS A 202 -8.41 9.83 -15.84
N SER A 203 -7.41 9.18 -16.44
CA SER A 203 -7.47 7.74 -16.68
C SER A 203 -6.10 7.14 -16.94
N ASP A 204 -5.92 5.91 -16.50
CA ASP A 204 -4.78 5.06 -16.83
C ASP A 204 -5.27 3.72 -17.39
N PHE A 205 -4.51 3.13 -18.31
CA PHE A 205 -4.80 1.83 -18.90
C PHE A 205 -3.57 0.94 -18.81
N ALA A 206 -3.78 -0.34 -18.55
CA ALA A 206 -2.72 -1.32 -18.63
C ALA A 206 -3.18 -2.58 -19.35
N PHE A 207 -2.27 -3.18 -20.09
CA PHE A 207 -2.47 -4.45 -20.77
C PHE A 207 -1.29 -5.36 -20.46
N GLY A 208 -1.54 -6.66 -20.29
CA GLY A 208 -0.49 -7.62 -20.02
C GLY A 208 -0.85 -9.03 -20.49
N VAL A 209 0.19 -9.84 -20.60
CA VAL A 209 0.12 -11.26 -20.96
C VAL A 209 1.08 -12.02 -20.07
N ASP A 210 0.63 -13.15 -19.55
CA ASP A 210 1.51 -14.08 -18.83
C ASP A 210 1.12 -15.54 -19.05
N ASN A 211 2.01 -16.45 -18.67
CA ASN A 211 1.80 -17.90 -18.73
C ASN A 211 1.63 -18.56 -17.34
N ARG A 212 1.27 -17.77 -16.32
CA ARG A 212 0.99 -18.26 -14.96
C ARG A 212 -0.51 -18.51 -14.82
N ALA A 213 -1.01 -19.45 -15.62
CA ALA A 213 -2.40 -19.87 -15.63
C ALA A 213 -2.64 -21.02 -14.64
N THR A 214 -3.91 -21.24 -14.28
CA THR A 214 -4.36 -22.43 -13.55
C THR A 214 -4.45 -23.61 -14.51
N GLN A 215 -4.12 -24.81 -14.01
CA GLN A 215 -4.22 -26.05 -14.78
C GLN A 215 -5.61 -26.20 -15.42
N GLY A 216 -5.64 -26.64 -16.68
CA GLY A 216 -6.88 -26.83 -17.44
C GLY A 216 -7.55 -25.55 -17.95
N LEU A 217 -7.15 -24.36 -17.47
CA LEU A 217 -7.72 -23.08 -17.89
C LEU A 217 -6.93 -22.36 -18.99
N GLY A 218 -5.96 -23.05 -19.61
CA GLY A 218 -5.13 -22.51 -20.68
C GLY A 218 -3.65 -22.41 -20.28
N SER A 219 -2.76 -22.18 -21.25
CA SER A 219 -1.32 -22.04 -21.02
C SER A 219 -0.87 -20.58 -20.85
N GLY A 220 -1.79 -19.62 -20.99
CA GLY A 220 -1.54 -18.22 -20.71
C GLY A 220 -2.82 -17.41 -20.61
N GLN A 221 -2.67 -16.17 -20.16
CA GLN A 221 -3.77 -15.25 -19.90
C GLN A 221 -3.46 -13.83 -20.39
N PHE A 222 -4.49 -13.18 -20.91
CA PHE A 222 -4.55 -11.75 -21.15
C PHE A 222 -5.10 -11.05 -19.92
N ARG A 223 -4.55 -9.88 -19.60
CA ARG A 223 -5.02 -8.98 -18.55
C ARG A 223 -5.16 -7.58 -19.13
N ALA A 224 -6.31 -6.95 -18.93
CA ALA A 224 -6.52 -5.55 -19.26
C ALA A 224 -7.14 -4.84 -18.07
N GLU A 225 -6.59 -3.69 -17.72
CA GLU A 225 -7.02 -2.86 -16.60
C GLU A 225 -7.24 -1.44 -17.09
N ALA A 226 -8.33 -0.82 -16.64
CA ALA A 226 -8.60 0.59 -16.88
C ALA A 226 -9.00 1.25 -15.56
N HIS A 227 -8.38 2.39 -15.28
CA HIS A 227 -8.62 3.18 -14.09
C HIS A 227 -9.18 4.53 -14.54
N GLY A 228 -10.32 4.93 -13.99
CA GLY A 228 -10.91 6.25 -14.14
C GLY A 228 -10.87 6.99 -12.82
N TYR A 229 -10.48 8.26 -12.84
CA TYR A 229 -10.33 9.07 -11.64
C TYR A 229 -11.28 10.27 -11.66
N SER A 230 -11.97 10.50 -10.55
CA SER A 230 -12.95 11.57 -10.38
C SER A 230 -14.00 11.62 -11.51
N LEU A 231 -14.53 10.45 -11.88
CA LEU A 231 -15.50 10.30 -12.99
C LEU A 231 -16.91 10.74 -12.59
N LEU A 232 -17.39 10.36 -11.40
CA LEU A 232 -18.72 10.69 -10.90
C LEU A 232 -18.65 11.83 -9.88
N ARG A 233 -17.63 11.80 -9.02
CA ARG A 233 -17.41 12.72 -7.92
C ARG A 233 -15.91 12.93 -7.69
N ASP A 234 -15.58 14.11 -7.19
CA ASP A 234 -14.20 14.45 -6.84
C ASP A 234 -13.58 13.44 -5.84
N GLY A 235 -12.40 12.93 -6.21
CA GLY A 235 -11.66 11.94 -5.43
C GLY A 235 -12.17 10.51 -5.52
N ASP A 236 -13.12 10.20 -6.40
CA ASP A 236 -13.48 8.82 -6.68
C ASP A 236 -12.46 8.10 -7.59
N ARG A 237 -12.51 6.77 -7.57
CA ARG A 237 -11.78 5.88 -8.48
C ARG A 237 -12.73 4.79 -8.97
N THR A 238 -12.70 4.54 -10.28
CA THR A 238 -13.40 3.44 -10.91
C THR A 238 -12.39 2.54 -11.59
N ASP A 239 -12.44 1.24 -11.29
CA ASP A 239 -11.50 0.25 -11.83
C ASP A 239 -12.27 -0.80 -12.63
N LEU A 240 -11.90 -0.99 -13.89
CA LEU A 240 -12.32 -2.10 -14.73
C LEU A 240 -11.16 -3.07 -14.88
N MET A 241 -11.41 -4.34 -14.64
CA MET A 241 -10.44 -5.43 -14.78
C MET A 241 -11.02 -6.52 -15.66
N LEU A 242 -10.29 -6.89 -16.71
CA LEU A 242 -10.62 -7.96 -17.63
C LEU A 242 -9.49 -9.00 -17.61
N LEU A 243 -9.84 -10.27 -17.42
CA LEU A 243 -8.93 -11.39 -17.62
C LEU A 243 -9.53 -12.38 -18.61
N ALA A 244 -8.71 -12.98 -19.45
CA ALA A 244 -9.15 -14.08 -20.30
C ALA A 244 -7.98 -15.01 -20.60
N SER A 245 -8.27 -16.30 -20.78
CA SER A 245 -7.26 -17.24 -21.29
C SER A 245 -6.90 -16.91 -22.74
N THR A 246 -5.67 -17.26 -23.14
CA THR A 246 -5.23 -17.22 -24.55
C THR A 246 -6.14 -18.06 -25.45
N ASP A 247 -6.67 -19.18 -24.94
CA ASP A 247 -7.87 -19.82 -25.47
C ASP A 247 -9.11 -19.24 -24.76
N LEU A 248 -9.76 -18.26 -25.40
CA LEU A 248 -10.91 -17.51 -24.86
C LEU A 248 -12.10 -18.39 -24.46
N LYS A 249 -12.13 -19.67 -24.87
CA LYS A 249 -13.18 -20.61 -24.46
C LYS A 249 -12.97 -21.14 -23.03
N ARG A 250 -11.74 -21.06 -22.49
CA ARG A 250 -11.36 -21.67 -21.21
C ARG A 250 -11.74 -20.83 -20.00
N PHE A 251 -11.47 -19.53 -20.01
CA PHE A 251 -12.04 -18.63 -19.02
C PHE A 251 -12.10 -17.19 -19.50
N ARG A 252 -13.05 -16.46 -18.93
CA ARG A 252 -13.25 -15.01 -19.10
C ARG A 252 -13.75 -14.43 -17.78
N TYR A 253 -13.12 -13.34 -17.35
CA TYR A 253 -13.46 -12.61 -16.14
C TYR A 253 -13.57 -11.13 -16.43
N ALA A 254 -14.60 -10.51 -15.90
CA ALA A 254 -14.75 -9.06 -15.88
C ALA A 254 -15.15 -8.63 -14.48
N ALA A 255 -14.49 -7.60 -13.96
CA ALA A 255 -14.85 -6.97 -12.70
C ALA A 255 -14.83 -5.45 -12.82
N LEU A 256 -15.79 -4.82 -12.16
CA LEU A 256 -15.91 -3.39 -12.03
C LEU A 256 -15.94 -3.05 -10.53
N SER A 257 -15.17 -2.06 -10.12
CA SER A 257 -15.26 -1.51 -8.78
C SER A 257 -15.23 0.01 -8.80
N HIS A 258 -15.87 0.62 -7.81
CA HIS A 258 -15.94 2.05 -7.65
C HIS A 258 -15.77 2.40 -6.17
N ALA A 259 -14.85 3.32 -5.88
CA ALA A 259 -14.62 3.82 -4.54
C ALA A 259 -14.77 5.34 -4.52
N THR A 260 -15.55 5.86 -3.57
CA THR A 260 -15.76 7.30 -3.40
C THR A 260 -15.46 7.69 -1.95
N PRO A 261 -14.83 8.85 -1.69
CA PRO A 261 -14.68 9.35 -0.34
C PRO A 261 -16.06 9.61 0.30
N ILE A 262 -16.14 9.62 1.62
CA ILE A 262 -17.28 10.11 2.38
C ILE A 262 -16.74 11.23 3.28
N GLY A 263 -17.35 12.41 3.20
CA GLY A 263 -16.87 13.58 3.95
C GLY A 263 -15.47 14.02 3.52
N ASN A 264 -14.69 14.48 4.49
CA ASN A 264 -13.36 15.08 4.30
C ASN A 264 -12.35 14.63 5.37
N ASP A 265 -12.48 13.41 5.87
CA ASP A 265 -11.61 12.83 6.91
C ASP A 265 -10.85 11.57 6.47
N GLY A 266 -11.10 11.11 5.25
CA GLY A 266 -10.45 9.96 4.63
C GLY A 266 -11.29 8.68 4.59
N LEU A 267 -12.51 8.66 5.15
CA LEU A 267 -13.42 7.53 4.97
C LEU A 267 -13.74 7.32 3.49
N THR A 268 -13.72 6.08 3.02
CA THR A 268 -14.14 5.72 1.65
C THR A 268 -15.21 4.63 1.66
N LEU A 269 -16.14 4.73 0.73
CA LEU A 269 -17.12 3.70 0.39
C LEU A 269 -16.74 3.06 -0.94
N GLY A 270 -16.54 1.75 -0.92
CA GLY A 270 -16.30 0.93 -2.09
C GLY A 270 -17.50 0.08 -2.44
N VAL A 271 -17.77 -0.08 -3.73
CA VAL A 271 -18.67 -1.09 -4.28
C VAL A 271 -17.94 -1.86 -5.37
N SER A 272 -18.19 -3.16 -5.47
CA SER A 272 -17.57 -4.00 -6.49
C SER A 272 -18.54 -5.06 -7.01
N GLY A 273 -18.31 -5.47 -8.25
CA GLY A 273 -19.00 -6.60 -8.86
C GLY A 273 -18.12 -7.29 -9.89
N GLY A 274 -18.29 -8.60 -10.03
CA GLY A 274 -17.49 -9.42 -10.93
C GLY A 274 -18.27 -10.58 -11.51
N TYR A 275 -17.86 -11.03 -12.70
CA TYR A 275 -18.41 -12.21 -13.35
C TYR A 275 -17.29 -13.02 -14.00
N LEU A 276 -17.27 -14.32 -13.69
CA LEU A 276 -16.33 -15.31 -14.22
C LEU A 276 -17.11 -16.42 -14.92
N GLU A 277 -16.66 -16.80 -16.10
CA GLU A 277 -16.97 -18.10 -16.69
C GLU A 277 -15.70 -18.93 -16.86
N THR A 278 -15.79 -20.21 -16.53
CA THR A 278 -14.71 -21.18 -16.73
C THR A 278 -15.20 -22.42 -17.46
N ARG A 279 -14.30 -23.03 -18.22
CA ARG A 279 -14.49 -24.29 -18.94
C ARG A 279 -13.13 -24.99 -19.07
N PRO A 280 -12.70 -25.71 -18.02
CA PRO A 280 -11.45 -26.47 -18.05
C PRO A 280 -11.37 -27.42 -19.25
N SER A 281 -10.15 -27.71 -19.72
CA SER A 281 -9.90 -28.60 -20.86
C SER A 281 -9.87 -30.07 -20.51
N ASP A 282 -9.47 -30.36 -19.29
CA ASP A 282 -9.26 -31.67 -18.69
C ASP A 282 -10.54 -32.26 -18.09
N GLN A 283 -11.57 -31.44 -17.90
CA GLN A 283 -12.83 -31.85 -17.26
C GLN A 283 -14.05 -31.31 -18.04
N PRO A 284 -15.12 -32.10 -18.20
CA PRO A 284 -16.35 -31.67 -18.87
C PRO A 284 -17.23 -30.81 -17.96
N VAL A 285 -16.61 -29.83 -17.29
CA VAL A 285 -17.23 -28.94 -16.30
C VAL A 285 -17.30 -27.52 -16.87
N ARG A 286 -18.41 -26.82 -16.63
CA ARG A 286 -18.54 -25.38 -16.85
C ARG A 286 -18.82 -24.71 -15.52
N GLY A 287 -18.02 -23.71 -15.17
CA GLY A 287 -18.21 -22.87 -14.00
C GLY A 287 -18.76 -21.50 -14.37
N LYS A 288 -19.62 -20.96 -13.53
CA LYS A 288 -20.03 -19.56 -13.52
C LYS A 288 -19.93 -19.03 -12.11
N ALA A 289 -19.33 -17.86 -11.95
CA ALA A 289 -19.31 -17.18 -10.67
C ALA A 289 -19.66 -15.70 -10.83
N ALA A 290 -20.51 -15.20 -9.95
CA ALA A 290 -20.85 -13.78 -9.85
C ALA A 290 -20.52 -13.29 -8.45
N THR A 291 -19.90 -12.12 -8.35
CA THR A 291 -19.50 -11.54 -7.07
C THR A 291 -20.04 -10.13 -6.94
N ALA A 292 -20.33 -9.74 -5.70
CA ALA A 292 -20.76 -8.39 -5.36
C ALA A 292 -20.24 -8.05 -3.95
N GLY A 293 -19.85 -6.80 -3.74
CA GLY A 293 -19.35 -6.36 -2.46
C GLY A 293 -19.57 -4.88 -2.19
N VAL A 294 -19.66 -4.55 -0.91
CA VAL A 294 -19.65 -3.19 -0.40
C VAL A 294 -18.63 -3.11 0.72
N SER A 295 -17.84 -2.04 0.79
CA SER A 295 -16.83 -1.86 1.82
C SER A 295 -16.73 -0.42 2.29
N LEU A 296 -16.34 -0.26 3.55
CA LEU A 296 -15.95 1.00 4.18
C LEU A 296 -14.50 0.88 4.61
N ALA A 297 -13.67 1.88 4.31
CA ALA A 297 -12.28 1.92 4.75
C ALA A 297 -11.93 3.27 5.36
N TYR A 298 -11.30 3.26 6.52
CA TYR A 298 -10.90 4.45 7.26
C TYR A 298 -9.41 4.42 7.60
N PRO A 299 -8.63 5.44 7.18
CA PRO A 299 -7.22 5.55 7.56
C PRO A 299 -7.11 6.15 8.97
N VAL A 300 -7.07 5.29 9.99
CA VAL A 300 -6.92 5.68 11.41
C VAL A 300 -5.64 6.49 11.64
N ILE A 301 -4.52 6.01 11.09
CA ILE A 301 -3.25 6.73 11.05
C ILE A 301 -2.89 6.95 9.59
N ARG A 302 -2.70 8.21 9.21
CA ARG A 302 -2.21 8.57 7.89
C ARG A 302 -1.09 9.58 8.04
N GLY A 303 0.10 9.20 7.64
CA GLY A 303 1.28 10.07 7.59
C GLY A 303 2.23 9.64 6.49
N TYR A 304 3.37 10.31 6.36
CA TYR A 304 4.29 10.02 5.25
C TYR A 304 4.96 8.64 5.36
N ARG A 305 5.28 8.24 6.59
CA ARG A 305 6.09 7.03 6.85
C ARG A 305 5.33 5.90 7.49
N ARG A 306 4.20 6.16 8.15
CA ARG A 306 3.44 5.16 8.91
C ARG A 306 1.97 5.34 8.66
N ASN A 307 1.29 4.25 8.31
CA ASN A 307 -0.14 4.23 8.06
C ASN A 307 -0.79 3.04 8.77
N LEU A 308 -2.00 3.26 9.24
CA LEU A 308 -2.88 2.24 9.81
C LEU A 308 -4.28 2.48 9.25
N SER A 309 -4.84 1.49 8.58
CA SER A 309 -6.22 1.52 8.10
C SER A 309 -7.04 0.41 8.74
N VAL A 310 -8.32 0.69 8.91
CA VAL A 310 -9.33 -0.28 9.32
C VAL A 310 -10.40 -0.30 8.23
N SER A 311 -10.86 -1.48 7.85
CA SER A 311 -11.96 -1.63 6.91
C SER A 311 -12.98 -2.66 7.38
N LEU A 312 -14.22 -2.43 6.94
CA LEU A 312 -15.35 -3.31 7.13
C LEU A 312 -15.98 -3.56 5.76
N GLY A 313 -16.22 -4.82 5.41
CA GLY A 313 -16.82 -5.19 4.13
C GLY A 313 -17.90 -6.24 4.29
N LEU A 314 -18.87 -6.21 3.40
CA LEU A 314 -19.83 -7.28 3.16
C LEU A 314 -19.70 -7.68 1.70
N ASP A 315 -19.38 -8.94 1.45
CA ASP A 315 -19.29 -9.49 0.10
C ASP A 315 -20.06 -10.80 -0.03
N GLY A 316 -20.38 -11.12 -1.28
CA GLY A 316 -21.02 -12.36 -1.64
C GLY A 316 -20.54 -12.88 -2.98
N ILE A 317 -20.42 -14.20 -3.05
CA ILE A 317 -20.17 -14.93 -4.28
C ILE A 317 -21.27 -15.97 -4.48
N ASN A 318 -21.77 -16.06 -5.71
CA ASN A 318 -22.54 -17.20 -6.17
C ASN A 318 -21.68 -17.93 -7.19
N SER A 319 -21.34 -19.19 -6.91
CA SER A 319 -20.52 -20.02 -7.77
C SER A 319 -21.25 -21.31 -8.08
N ASP A 320 -21.57 -21.51 -9.36
CA ASP A 320 -22.21 -22.70 -9.90
C ASP A 320 -21.24 -23.45 -10.82
N ALA A 321 -21.01 -24.73 -10.53
CA ALA A 321 -20.30 -25.65 -11.40
C ALA A 321 -21.28 -26.69 -11.95
N ALA A 322 -21.28 -26.88 -13.27
CA ALA A 322 -22.11 -27.85 -13.97
C ALA A 322 -21.26 -28.85 -14.75
N ALA A 323 -21.61 -30.13 -14.70
CA ALA A 323 -21.04 -31.19 -15.55
C ALA A 323 -22.18 -32.00 -16.19
N PHE A 324 -22.00 -32.45 -17.43
CA PHE A 324 -22.96 -33.33 -18.14
C PHE A 324 -24.43 -32.84 -18.15
N GLY A 325 -24.65 -31.52 -18.09
CA GLY A 325 -26.00 -30.94 -18.06
C GLY A 325 -26.65 -30.84 -16.67
N ALA A 326 -25.95 -31.20 -15.59
CA ALA A 326 -26.41 -31.07 -14.20
C ALA A 326 -25.45 -30.23 -13.34
N LEU A 327 -25.94 -29.57 -12.30
CA LEU A 327 -25.11 -28.84 -11.32
C LEU A 327 -24.38 -29.85 -10.43
N ILE A 328 -23.04 -29.78 -10.38
CA ILE A 328 -22.18 -30.65 -9.56
C ILE A 328 -21.74 -29.99 -8.26
N SER A 329 -21.75 -28.65 -8.20
CA SER A 329 -21.53 -27.88 -6.98
C SER A 329 -22.17 -26.51 -7.13
N THR A 330 -22.93 -26.09 -6.12
CA THR A 330 -23.48 -24.73 -6.02
C THR A 330 -23.10 -24.19 -4.64
N ASP A 331 -22.10 -23.31 -4.63
CA ASP A 331 -21.60 -22.67 -3.42
C ASP A 331 -21.95 -21.17 -3.48
N HIS A 332 -22.84 -20.75 -2.59
CA HIS A 332 -23.18 -19.36 -2.37
C HIS A 332 -22.67 -18.92 -1.01
N THR A 333 -21.68 -18.04 -1.00
CA THR A 333 -21.10 -17.52 0.23
C THR A 333 -21.48 -16.06 0.42
N ARG A 334 -21.81 -15.68 1.65
CA ARG A 334 -21.87 -14.28 2.11
C ARG A 334 -20.93 -14.14 3.28
N ALA A 335 -20.13 -13.09 3.31
CA ALA A 335 -19.17 -12.89 4.38
C ALA A 335 -19.10 -11.42 4.80
N ILE A 336 -19.11 -11.19 6.10
CA ILE A 336 -18.66 -9.93 6.68
C ILE A 336 -17.18 -10.04 6.99
N ARG A 337 -16.40 -9.03 6.63
CA ARG A 337 -14.95 -8.99 6.79
C ARG A 337 -14.52 -7.73 7.50
N SER A 338 -13.73 -7.89 8.55
CA SER A 338 -13.07 -6.79 9.26
C SER A 338 -11.57 -6.91 9.03
N ALA A 339 -10.93 -5.87 8.52
CA ALA A 339 -9.51 -5.89 8.24
C ALA A 339 -8.77 -4.71 8.88
N ILE A 340 -7.53 -4.97 9.26
CA ILE A 340 -6.57 -3.99 9.73
C ILE A 340 -5.34 -4.08 8.84
N GLY A 341 -4.92 -2.96 8.27
CA GLY A 341 -3.72 -2.86 7.45
C GLY A 341 -2.73 -1.88 8.07
N TYR A 342 -1.46 -2.28 8.14
CA TYR A 342 -0.36 -1.44 8.61
C TYR A 342 0.72 -1.34 7.54
N SER A 343 1.25 -0.15 7.32
CA SER A 343 2.43 0.04 6.48
C SER A 343 3.39 1.05 7.10
N SER A 344 4.69 0.77 6.98
CA SER A 344 5.77 1.64 7.45
C SER A 344 6.92 1.64 6.47
N VAL A 345 7.38 2.82 6.07
CA VAL A 345 8.53 2.99 5.18
C VAL A 345 9.59 3.91 5.78
N ASN A 346 10.85 3.53 5.59
CA ASN A 346 12.02 4.37 5.85
C ASN A 346 13.02 4.23 4.69
N GLU A 347 14.18 4.88 4.80
CA GLU A 347 15.16 4.92 3.71
C GLU A 347 15.73 3.55 3.30
N LYS A 348 15.71 2.57 4.21
CA LYS A 348 16.36 1.25 4.07
C LYS A 348 15.37 0.07 4.16
N MET A 349 14.12 0.31 4.53
CA MET A 349 13.15 -0.75 4.83
C MET A 349 11.71 -0.29 4.56
N SER A 350 10.93 -1.16 3.94
CA SER A 350 9.47 -1.05 3.81
C SER A 350 8.83 -2.29 4.44
N LEU A 351 7.90 -2.09 5.35
CA LEU A 351 7.13 -3.12 6.02
C LEU A 351 5.66 -2.89 5.71
N THR A 352 4.95 -3.93 5.30
CA THR A 352 3.49 -3.92 5.13
C THR A 352 2.94 -5.18 5.77
N GLY A 353 1.85 -5.07 6.53
CA GLY A 353 1.20 -6.19 7.18
C GLY A 353 -0.30 -6.00 7.23
N GLY A 354 -1.05 -7.09 7.19
CA GLY A 354 -2.51 -7.04 7.27
C GLY A 354 -3.08 -8.26 7.96
N LEU A 355 -4.17 -8.05 8.69
CA LEU A 355 -4.98 -9.09 9.31
C LEU A 355 -6.43 -8.89 8.87
N THR A 356 -7.10 -9.95 8.43
CA THR A 356 -8.53 -9.94 8.10
C THR A 356 -9.23 -11.06 8.84
N VAL A 357 -10.32 -10.73 9.53
CA VAL A 357 -11.24 -11.71 10.12
C VAL A 357 -12.51 -11.72 9.28
N SER A 358 -12.89 -12.88 8.78
CA SER A 358 -14.08 -13.10 7.97
C SER A 358 -15.05 -14.00 8.73
N ARG A 359 -16.34 -13.66 8.72
CA ARG A 359 -17.42 -14.51 9.21
C ARG A 359 -18.42 -14.73 8.09
N GLY A 360 -18.61 -16.00 7.72
CA GLY A 360 -19.66 -16.45 6.82
C GLY A 360 -21.05 -16.21 7.44
N LEU A 361 -22.01 -15.80 6.62
CA LEU A 361 -23.37 -15.46 7.02
C LEU A 361 -24.37 -16.29 6.24
N ASP A 362 -25.34 -16.86 6.94
CA ASP A 362 -26.47 -17.56 6.32
C ASP A 362 -27.59 -16.58 5.98
N ILE A 363 -27.35 -15.73 4.99
CA ILE A 363 -28.27 -14.71 4.50
C ILE A 363 -28.28 -14.67 2.98
N LEU A 364 -29.29 -14.03 2.37
CA LEU A 364 -29.33 -13.75 0.92
C LEU A 364 -29.07 -15.00 0.04
N GLY A 365 -29.62 -16.15 0.45
CA GLY A 365 -29.52 -17.41 -0.28
C GLY A 365 -28.14 -18.07 -0.21
N ALA A 366 -27.38 -17.84 0.85
CA ALA A 366 -26.15 -18.56 1.13
C ALA A 366 -26.43 -20.07 1.19
N ARG A 367 -25.51 -20.86 0.64
CA ARG A 367 -25.65 -22.31 0.47
C ARG A 367 -24.28 -22.93 0.31
N GLY A 368 -24.03 -24.02 1.05
CA GLY A 368 -22.92 -24.93 0.80
C GLY A 368 -23.44 -26.29 0.36
N THR A 369 -22.53 -27.15 -0.07
CA THR A 369 -22.78 -28.55 -0.33
C THR A 369 -22.76 -29.33 0.99
N PRO A 370 -23.88 -29.93 1.43
CA PRO A 370 -23.96 -30.60 2.73
C PRO A 370 -22.86 -31.64 2.95
N GLY A 371 -22.19 -31.58 4.10
CA GLY A 371 -21.09 -32.48 4.45
C GLY A 371 -19.75 -32.17 3.78
N ILE A 372 -19.71 -31.24 2.83
CA ILE A 372 -18.52 -30.88 2.05
C ILE A 372 -18.08 -29.43 2.30
N THR A 373 -19.03 -28.48 2.39
CA THR A 373 -18.77 -27.07 2.65
C THR A 373 -19.75 -26.48 3.67
N ASP A 374 -19.22 -25.61 4.53
CA ASP A 374 -19.97 -24.87 5.55
C ASP A 374 -20.33 -23.49 5.03
N THR A 375 -21.60 -23.12 5.19
CA THR A 375 -22.12 -21.81 4.78
C THR A 375 -21.73 -20.72 5.77
N VAL A 376 -21.70 -21.06 7.05
CA VAL A 376 -21.26 -20.20 8.16
C VAL A 376 -19.90 -20.67 8.61
N PHE A 377 -18.87 -19.83 8.41
CA PHE A 377 -17.49 -20.15 8.76
C PHE A 377 -16.81 -18.96 9.45
N THR A 378 -15.75 -19.20 10.17
CA THR A 378 -14.83 -18.19 10.67
C THR A 378 -13.46 -18.41 10.04
N LYS A 379 -12.93 -17.35 9.42
CA LYS A 379 -11.62 -17.41 8.77
C LYS A 379 -10.77 -16.22 9.17
N ILE A 380 -9.52 -16.47 9.52
CA ILE A 380 -8.51 -15.45 9.77
C ILE A 380 -7.46 -15.52 8.67
N ASN A 381 -7.19 -14.38 8.02
CA ASN A 381 -6.13 -14.23 7.04
C ASN A 381 -5.08 -13.26 7.57
N ALA A 382 -3.80 -13.63 7.43
CA ALA A 382 -2.67 -12.78 7.80
C ALA A 382 -1.68 -12.69 6.63
N ARG A 383 -1.12 -11.50 6.42
CA ARG A 383 -0.06 -11.28 5.43
C ARG A 383 0.99 -10.31 5.94
N ALA A 384 2.25 -10.54 5.58
CA ALA A 384 3.35 -9.65 5.89
C ALA A 384 4.36 -9.60 4.73
N THR A 385 4.85 -8.40 4.46
CA THR A 385 5.78 -8.06 3.39
C THR A 385 6.87 -7.18 3.97
N LEU A 386 8.13 -7.62 3.84
CA LEU A 386 9.30 -6.86 4.24
C LEU A 386 10.25 -6.71 3.04
N ASP A 387 10.50 -5.48 2.62
CA ASP A 387 11.54 -5.15 1.66
C ASP A 387 12.65 -4.37 2.36
N ARG A 388 13.91 -4.79 2.16
CA ARG A 388 15.08 -4.16 2.77
C ARG A 388 16.19 -3.95 1.75
N ALA A 389 16.71 -2.73 1.66
CA ALA A 389 17.91 -2.47 0.87
C ALA A 389 19.14 -3.00 1.60
N LEU A 390 19.94 -3.77 0.88
CA LEU A 390 21.18 -4.37 1.33
C LEU A 390 22.32 -3.67 0.56
N GLY A 391 22.86 -2.60 1.16
CA GLY A 391 23.81 -1.72 0.49
C GLY A 391 23.18 -0.92 -0.66
N LYS A 392 23.95 -0.65 -1.72
CA LYS A 392 23.53 0.22 -2.83
C LYS A 392 22.93 -0.51 -4.04
N LYS A 393 23.06 -1.84 -4.11
CA LYS A 393 22.69 -2.61 -5.31
C LYS A 393 21.78 -3.81 -5.03
N PHE A 394 21.60 -4.22 -3.77
CA PHE A 394 20.80 -5.38 -3.45
C PHE A 394 19.53 -4.99 -2.68
N VAL A 395 18.46 -5.74 -2.89
CA VAL A 395 17.22 -5.68 -2.14
C VAL A 395 16.85 -7.09 -1.72
N GLY A 396 16.71 -7.30 -0.41
CA GLY A 396 16.11 -8.51 0.14
C GLY A 396 14.61 -8.31 0.31
N ARG A 397 13.81 -9.30 -0.09
CA ARG A 397 12.36 -9.32 0.04
C ARG A 397 11.93 -10.57 0.78
N LEU A 398 11.13 -10.40 1.83
CA LEU A 398 10.46 -11.48 2.53
C LEU A 398 8.95 -11.30 2.38
N ARG A 399 8.24 -12.39 2.16
CA ARG A 399 6.78 -12.45 2.14
C ARG A 399 6.34 -13.60 3.03
N ALA A 400 5.26 -13.39 3.77
CA ALA A 400 4.60 -14.43 4.55
C ALA A 400 3.08 -14.25 4.41
N THR A 401 2.37 -15.35 4.20
CA THR A 401 0.91 -15.37 4.14
C THR A 401 0.39 -16.55 4.94
N GLY A 402 -0.81 -16.41 5.48
CA GLY A 402 -1.44 -17.47 6.24
C GLY A 402 -2.95 -17.31 6.28
N GLN A 403 -3.61 -18.44 6.42
CA GLN A 403 -5.04 -18.56 6.58
C GLN A 403 -5.31 -19.64 7.62
N TYR A 404 -6.25 -19.35 8.52
CA TYR A 404 -6.77 -20.34 9.46
C TYR A 404 -8.29 -20.32 9.44
N SER A 405 -8.88 -21.50 9.34
CA SER A 405 -10.32 -21.75 9.46
C SER A 405 -10.51 -23.14 10.06
N PRO A 406 -11.30 -23.28 11.13
CA PRO A 406 -11.71 -24.59 11.64
C PRO A 406 -12.89 -25.18 10.86
N ASP A 407 -13.47 -24.41 9.93
CA ASP A 407 -14.66 -24.78 9.17
C ASP A 407 -14.29 -25.24 7.75
N ARG A 408 -15.18 -26.02 7.13
CA ARG A 408 -15.00 -26.53 5.76
C ARG A 408 -15.34 -25.44 4.74
N LEU A 409 -14.33 -24.77 4.23
CA LEU A 409 -14.52 -23.64 3.32
C LEU A 409 -14.93 -24.08 1.92
N THR A 410 -15.75 -23.24 1.28
CA THR A 410 -16.04 -23.29 -0.16
C THR A 410 -14.78 -23.00 -0.96
N ALA A 411 -14.70 -23.47 -2.21
CA ALA A 411 -13.49 -23.33 -3.03
C ALA A 411 -13.05 -21.86 -3.18
N SER A 412 -13.99 -20.92 -3.20
CA SER A 412 -13.71 -19.48 -3.25
C SER A 412 -13.15 -18.89 -1.95
N GLU A 413 -13.28 -19.57 -0.81
CA GLU A 413 -12.80 -19.07 0.48
C GLU A 413 -11.52 -19.74 0.97
N ARG A 414 -11.12 -20.85 0.34
CA ARG A 414 -9.89 -21.58 0.64
C ARG A 414 -8.61 -20.78 0.39
N TYR A 415 -7.60 -21.11 1.17
CA TYR A 415 -6.24 -20.65 0.97
C TYR A 415 -5.68 -21.36 -0.27
N ALA A 416 -5.10 -20.61 -1.19
CA ALA A 416 -4.57 -21.13 -2.44
C ALA A 416 -3.08 -20.79 -2.56
N VAL A 417 -2.28 -21.77 -2.95
CA VAL A 417 -0.84 -21.62 -3.22
C VAL A 417 -0.49 -22.21 -4.59
N GLY A 418 0.62 -21.75 -5.16
CA GLY A 418 0.95 -21.93 -6.56
C GLY A 418 0.67 -20.65 -7.35
N GLY A 419 1.59 -20.27 -8.25
CA GLY A 419 1.48 -19.05 -9.07
C GLY A 419 2.61 -18.05 -8.83
N THR A 420 2.30 -16.79 -8.55
CA THR A 420 3.30 -15.69 -8.58
C THR A 420 4.02 -15.43 -7.25
N GLU A 421 3.35 -15.63 -6.10
CA GLU A 421 3.88 -15.22 -4.79
C GLU A 421 4.59 -16.36 -4.02
N ILE A 422 3.97 -17.54 -3.98
CA ILE A 422 4.44 -18.74 -3.27
C ILE A 422 4.08 -19.96 -4.13
N GLY A 423 5.01 -20.90 -4.29
CA GLY A 423 4.85 -22.03 -5.20
C GLY A 423 5.05 -21.65 -6.67
N ARG A 424 6.11 -20.91 -6.98
CA ARG A 424 6.35 -20.35 -8.32
C ARG A 424 6.69 -21.36 -9.41
N ALA A 425 7.10 -22.56 -9.02
CA ALA A 425 7.27 -23.68 -9.95
C ALA A 425 5.95 -24.35 -10.36
N PHE A 426 4.83 -24.00 -9.72
CA PHE A 426 3.53 -24.67 -9.92
C PHE A 426 2.50 -23.78 -10.63
N ASP A 427 1.46 -24.42 -11.18
CA ASP A 427 0.30 -23.71 -11.72
C ASP A 427 -0.40 -22.88 -10.63
N ALA A 428 -1.10 -21.82 -11.06
CA ALA A 428 -1.82 -20.95 -10.14
C ALA A 428 -2.93 -21.74 -9.40
N ALA A 429 -2.94 -21.64 -8.07
CA ALA A 429 -3.85 -22.39 -7.20
C ALA A 429 -3.79 -23.92 -7.35
N VAL A 430 -2.60 -24.49 -7.60
CA VAL A 430 -2.39 -25.96 -7.69
C VAL A 430 -2.85 -26.70 -6.42
N LEU A 431 -2.68 -26.07 -5.25
CA LEU A 431 -3.15 -26.59 -3.98
C LEU A 431 -4.06 -25.57 -3.31
N THR A 432 -5.15 -26.07 -2.76
CA THR A 432 -6.09 -25.27 -1.96
C THR A 432 -6.51 -26.02 -0.71
N GLY A 433 -6.71 -25.30 0.39
CA GLY A 433 -7.22 -25.87 1.62
C GLY A 433 -7.85 -24.85 2.55
N ASP A 434 -8.41 -25.33 3.65
CA ASP A 434 -9.17 -24.51 4.59
C ASP A 434 -8.25 -23.62 5.43
N SER A 435 -7.11 -24.20 5.80
CA SER A 435 -6.03 -23.55 6.53
C SER A 435 -4.70 -23.75 5.80
N GLY A 436 -3.74 -22.88 6.07
CA GLY A 436 -2.40 -23.01 5.52
C GLY A 436 -1.55 -21.78 5.76
N PHE A 437 -0.26 -21.93 5.52
CA PHE A 437 0.69 -20.83 5.58
C PHE A 437 1.78 -21.03 4.54
N GLY A 438 2.40 -19.94 4.14
CA GLY A 438 3.54 -19.99 3.24
C GLY A 438 4.40 -18.76 3.35
N GLY A 439 5.63 -18.88 2.86
CA GLY A 439 6.59 -17.82 2.88
C GLY A 439 7.53 -17.87 1.70
N SER A 440 8.06 -16.70 1.33
CA SER A 440 9.08 -16.58 0.30
C SER A 440 10.18 -15.62 0.71
N ALA A 441 11.39 -15.95 0.28
CA ALA A 441 12.58 -15.12 0.39
C ALA A 441 13.15 -14.89 -1.01
N GLU A 442 13.45 -13.64 -1.33
CA GLU A 442 14.03 -13.24 -2.61
C GLU A 442 15.17 -12.25 -2.38
N LEU A 443 16.26 -12.45 -3.12
CA LEU A 443 17.38 -11.52 -3.18
C LEU A 443 17.51 -10.99 -4.61
N ALA A 444 17.33 -9.68 -4.77
CA ALA A 444 17.40 -9.01 -6.06
C ALA A 444 18.62 -8.10 -6.16
N PHE A 445 19.38 -8.25 -7.24
CA PHE A 445 20.47 -7.39 -7.66
C PHE A 445 19.98 -6.37 -8.70
N ARG A 446 20.26 -5.09 -8.47
CA ARG A 446 19.93 -3.99 -9.38
C ARG A 446 21.20 -3.48 -10.06
N PRO A 447 21.41 -3.81 -11.34
CA PRO A 447 22.52 -3.26 -12.11
C PRO A 447 22.36 -1.74 -12.26
N GLY A 448 23.48 -1.02 -12.32
CA GLY A 448 23.51 0.44 -12.52
C GLY A 448 23.21 0.81 -13.96
N LEU A 449 21.97 0.58 -14.41
CA LEU A 449 21.54 0.82 -15.79
C LEU A 449 21.11 2.28 -16.03
N PRO A 450 21.03 2.72 -17.30
CA PRO A 450 20.54 4.05 -17.66
C PRO A 450 19.16 4.34 -17.09
N ALA A 451 18.80 5.63 -16.99
CA ALA A 451 17.53 6.08 -16.39
C ALA A 451 16.30 5.34 -16.92
N ARG A 452 16.29 4.98 -18.22
CA ARG A 452 15.18 4.26 -18.86
C ARG A 452 15.01 2.82 -18.34
N LEU A 453 16.08 2.19 -17.88
CA LEU A 453 16.14 0.80 -17.41
C LEU A 453 16.47 0.69 -15.91
N LYS A 454 16.37 1.80 -15.17
CA LYS A 454 16.79 1.87 -13.76
C LYS A 454 16.02 0.92 -12.83
N GLY A 455 14.84 0.48 -13.26
CA GLY A 455 14.01 -0.50 -12.55
C GLY A 455 14.34 -1.95 -12.88
N SER A 456 15.36 -2.27 -13.69
CA SER A 456 15.65 -3.66 -13.97
C SER A 456 16.40 -4.35 -12.81
N GLU A 457 16.13 -5.63 -12.60
CA GLU A 457 16.78 -6.43 -11.58
C GLU A 457 16.92 -7.89 -12.00
N ILE A 458 17.94 -8.55 -11.44
CA ILE A 458 18.17 -9.98 -11.52
C ILE A 458 17.95 -10.52 -10.12
N TYR A 459 17.19 -11.59 -9.96
CA TYR A 459 16.84 -12.09 -8.63
C TYR A 459 16.93 -13.61 -8.54
N GLY A 460 17.15 -14.09 -7.32
CA GLY A 460 17.04 -15.49 -6.93
C GLY A 460 16.10 -15.63 -5.75
N PHE A 461 15.46 -16.78 -5.61
CA PHE A 461 14.42 -16.98 -4.63
C PHE A 461 14.29 -18.41 -4.11
N VAL A 462 13.60 -18.52 -2.97
CA VAL A 462 13.04 -19.76 -2.42
C VAL A 462 11.68 -19.48 -1.81
N ASP A 463 10.76 -20.41 -1.92
CA ASP A 463 9.45 -20.37 -1.27
C ASP A 463 8.96 -21.76 -0.85
N HIS A 464 8.10 -21.78 0.17
CA HIS A 464 7.50 -22.98 0.72
C HIS A 464 6.10 -22.67 1.27
N ALA A 465 5.20 -23.64 1.17
CA ALA A 465 3.86 -23.57 1.73
C ALA A 465 3.44 -24.91 2.32
N HIS A 466 2.56 -24.82 3.31
CA HIS A 466 1.86 -25.93 3.91
C HIS A 466 0.36 -25.64 3.94
N ILE A 467 -0.45 -26.64 3.59
CA ILE A 467 -1.90 -26.55 3.49
C ILE A 467 -2.53 -27.69 4.28
N TYR A 468 -3.57 -27.35 5.02
CA TYR A 468 -4.43 -28.27 5.73
C TYR A 468 -5.85 -28.22 5.16
N VAL A 469 -6.40 -29.40 4.90
CA VAL A 469 -7.75 -29.61 4.38
C VAL A 469 -8.57 -30.28 5.48
N GLU A 470 -9.63 -29.60 5.93
CA GLU A 470 -10.55 -30.12 6.94
C GLU A 470 -11.24 -31.41 6.46
N PRO A 471 -11.57 -32.34 7.37
CA PRO A 471 -12.26 -33.56 6.99
C PRO A 471 -13.64 -33.24 6.41
N ARG A 472 -13.98 -33.98 5.36
CA ARG A 472 -15.25 -33.84 4.61
C ARG A 472 -15.93 -35.19 4.50
N LEU A 473 -17.19 -35.20 4.08
CA LEU A 473 -17.91 -36.43 3.82
C LEU A 473 -17.09 -37.31 2.86
N TRP A 474 -16.72 -38.50 3.31
CA TRP A 474 -15.87 -39.49 2.61
C TRP A 474 -14.38 -39.12 2.40
N TYR A 475 -13.91 -38.00 2.94
CA TYR A 475 -12.50 -37.59 2.87
C TYR A 475 -11.97 -37.28 4.27
N ALA A 476 -10.94 -38.02 4.70
CA ALA A 476 -10.21 -37.70 5.92
C ALA A 476 -9.50 -36.34 5.78
N ALA A 477 -9.15 -35.74 6.92
CA ALA A 477 -8.28 -34.58 6.93
C ALA A 477 -6.96 -34.90 6.23
N SER A 478 -6.42 -33.94 5.50
CA SER A 478 -5.15 -34.12 4.79
C SER A 478 -4.29 -32.87 4.81
N ASP A 479 -2.99 -33.11 4.77
CA ASP A 479 -1.94 -32.12 4.75
C ASP A 479 -1.14 -32.23 3.46
N TYR A 480 -0.78 -31.09 2.90
CA TYR A 480 0.08 -31.02 1.72
C TYR A 480 1.11 -29.91 1.90
N SER A 481 2.32 -30.15 1.39
CA SER A 481 3.34 -29.12 1.27
C SER A 481 3.80 -28.97 -0.18
N LEU A 482 4.25 -27.78 -0.51
CA LEU A 482 4.98 -27.55 -1.75
C LEU A 482 6.11 -26.56 -1.53
N GLY A 483 7.13 -26.64 -2.37
CA GLY A 483 8.27 -25.74 -2.30
C GLY A 483 8.88 -25.53 -3.67
N SER A 484 9.35 -24.31 -3.90
CA SER A 484 10.07 -23.98 -5.12
C SER A 484 11.29 -23.09 -4.88
N ALA A 485 12.26 -23.18 -5.77
CA ALA A 485 13.43 -22.30 -5.80
C ALA A 485 13.76 -21.94 -7.24
N GLY A 486 14.30 -20.75 -7.46
CA GLY A 486 14.54 -20.29 -8.83
C GLY A 486 15.17 -18.92 -8.91
N GLY A 487 15.11 -18.35 -10.10
CA GLY A 487 15.61 -17.01 -10.36
C GLY A 487 15.14 -16.48 -11.69
N GLY A 488 15.29 -15.17 -11.87
CA GLY A 488 14.78 -14.50 -13.05
C GLY A 488 15.34 -13.11 -13.25
N VAL A 489 14.86 -12.49 -14.31
CA VAL A 489 15.17 -11.11 -14.67
C VAL A 489 13.87 -10.35 -14.80
N ARG A 490 13.80 -9.19 -14.17
CA ARG A 490 12.74 -8.19 -14.39
C ARG A 490 13.35 -7.01 -15.13
N LEU A 491 12.80 -6.67 -16.29
CA LEU A 491 13.20 -5.53 -17.10
C LEU A 491 12.09 -4.49 -17.05
N SER A 492 12.43 -3.25 -16.72
CA SER A 492 11.49 -2.13 -16.70
C SER A 492 11.94 -1.05 -17.67
N TRP A 493 11.04 -0.52 -18.49
CA TRP A 493 11.29 0.58 -19.41
C TRP A 493 10.43 1.80 -19.06
N ASN A 494 11.06 2.88 -18.58
CA ASN A 494 10.42 4.18 -18.28
C ASN A 494 9.12 4.08 -17.47
N SER A 495 8.99 3.07 -16.59
CA SER A 495 7.75 2.72 -15.86
C SER A 495 6.50 2.54 -16.75
N LYS A 496 6.68 2.37 -18.08
CA LYS A 496 5.62 2.13 -19.05
C LYS A 496 5.53 0.67 -19.46
N ALA A 497 6.65 -0.02 -19.61
CA ALA A 497 6.66 -1.42 -19.99
C ALA A 497 7.49 -2.24 -19.01
N TRP A 498 7.06 -3.48 -18.80
CA TRP A 498 7.67 -4.42 -17.88
C TRP A 498 7.68 -5.82 -18.48
N LEU A 499 8.79 -6.53 -18.32
CA LEU A 499 8.97 -7.91 -18.76
C LEU A 499 9.65 -8.70 -17.64
N GLU A 500 9.09 -9.85 -17.29
CA GLU A 500 9.70 -10.83 -16.39
C GLU A 500 9.89 -12.15 -17.11
N ILE A 501 11.07 -12.71 -16.93
CA ILE A 501 11.41 -14.07 -17.33
C ILE A 501 11.97 -14.75 -16.10
N GLU A 502 11.38 -15.88 -15.71
CA GLU A 502 11.72 -16.61 -14.50
C GLU A 502 11.84 -18.10 -14.80
N GLY A 503 12.89 -18.74 -14.30
CA GLY A 503 13.01 -20.19 -14.22
C GLY A 503 12.80 -20.63 -12.77
N ALA A 504 11.86 -21.53 -12.55
CA ALA A 504 11.51 -22.05 -11.23
C ALA A 504 11.62 -23.57 -11.22
N LYS A 505 12.22 -24.12 -10.15
CA LYS A 505 12.36 -25.55 -9.92
C LYS A 505 11.54 -25.98 -8.71
N VAL A 506 10.86 -27.12 -8.82
CA VAL A 506 10.24 -27.79 -7.69
C VAL A 506 11.32 -28.34 -6.76
N ILE A 507 11.19 -28.09 -5.46
CA ILE A 507 12.08 -28.64 -4.41
C ILE A 507 11.33 -29.50 -3.38
N ASP A 508 10.01 -29.36 -3.32
CA ASP A 508 9.12 -30.17 -2.49
C ASP A 508 7.81 -30.40 -3.26
N HIS A 509 7.48 -31.67 -3.53
CA HIS A 509 6.35 -32.06 -4.36
C HIS A 509 5.12 -32.38 -3.50
N PRO A 510 3.94 -31.82 -3.81
CA PRO A 510 2.72 -32.15 -3.08
C PRO A 510 2.17 -33.55 -3.39
N TYR A 511 2.55 -34.12 -4.54
CA TYR A 511 2.12 -35.45 -4.98
C TYR A 511 3.30 -36.27 -5.53
N PRO A 512 3.38 -37.59 -5.27
CA PRO A 512 4.51 -38.44 -5.71
C PRO A 512 4.70 -38.60 -7.22
N ALA A 513 3.75 -38.15 -8.06
CA ALA A 513 3.68 -38.47 -9.48
C ALA A 513 3.93 -37.28 -10.43
N ASP A 514 4.40 -36.14 -9.93
CA ASP A 514 4.53 -34.93 -10.75
C ASP A 514 5.78 -34.98 -11.65
N ARG A 515 5.62 -34.70 -12.96
CA ARG A 515 6.59 -35.06 -14.01
C ARG A 515 7.51 -33.93 -14.48
N SER A 516 7.32 -32.70 -14.05
CA SER A 516 8.18 -31.59 -14.46
C SER A 516 8.79 -30.86 -13.27
N ASP A 517 10.08 -31.09 -13.07
CA ASP A 517 10.85 -30.41 -12.02
C ASP A 517 11.03 -28.91 -12.30
N TRP A 518 10.84 -28.46 -13.56
CA TRP A 518 11.12 -27.09 -13.98
C TRP A 518 9.92 -26.44 -14.66
N ARG A 519 9.82 -25.11 -14.46
CA ARG A 519 8.87 -24.23 -15.12
C ARG A 519 9.57 -22.95 -15.58
N VAL A 520 9.19 -22.46 -16.76
CA VAL A 520 9.59 -21.12 -17.23
C VAL A 520 8.36 -20.23 -17.26
N ASN A 521 8.41 -19.14 -16.49
CA ASN A 521 7.36 -18.14 -16.46
C ASN A 521 7.81 -16.91 -17.27
N VAL A 522 6.89 -16.40 -18.09
CA VAL A 522 7.06 -15.16 -18.85
C VAL A 522 5.85 -14.29 -18.56
N SER A 523 6.10 -13.03 -18.22
CA SER A 523 5.04 -12.05 -17.97
C SER A 523 5.43 -10.71 -18.58
N TRP A 524 4.51 -10.09 -19.30
CA TRP A 524 4.71 -8.80 -19.95
C TRP A 524 3.56 -7.87 -19.63
N ARG A 525 3.85 -6.58 -19.41
CA ARG A 525 2.85 -5.53 -19.14
C ARG A 525 3.25 -4.23 -19.83
N LEU A 526 2.25 -3.52 -20.34
CA LEU A 526 2.34 -2.18 -20.89
C LEU A 526 1.29 -1.28 -20.23
N SER A 527 1.74 -0.19 -19.62
CA SER A 527 0.93 0.86 -19.01
C SER A 527 0.93 2.12 -19.88
N LEU A 528 -0.27 2.55 -20.26
CA LEU A 528 -0.54 3.76 -21.02
C LEU A 528 -1.20 4.78 -20.10
N HIS A 529 -0.50 5.88 -19.88
CA HIS A 529 -1.00 6.98 -19.05
C HIS A 529 -1.40 8.11 -19.99
N ARG A 530 -2.63 8.60 -19.88
CA ARG A 530 -3.05 9.82 -20.58
C ARG A 530 -2.66 11.01 -19.70
N GLN A 531 -1.69 11.80 -20.16
CA GLN A 531 -1.27 13.01 -19.46
C GLN A 531 -2.30 14.12 -19.58
#